data_AF-A0A9W4NF85-F1
#
_entry.id   AF-A0A9W4NF85-F1
#
_cell.length_a   1.000
_cell.length_b   1.000
_cell.length_c   1.000
_cell.angle_alpha   90.00
_cell.angle_beta   90.00
_cell.angle_gamma   90.00
#
_symmetry.space_group_name_H-M   'P 1'
#
loop_
_entity.id
_entity.type
_entity.pdbx_description
1 polymer ?
#
loop_
_entity_poly.entity_id
_entity_poly.type
_entity_poly.pdbx_seq_one_letter_code
_entity_poly.pdbx_strand_id
1 'polypeptide(L)'
;MRLLASQAAFAVFIALATAHESMNAEMDMNMAHSAPEPSTNPGTSDGPMSYFAYGKHSSSIIAHIALMVAAWCFVLPVAIMLSVARSRLALPFQFLFTVVNAFGLLLGIIYNDQTPDLYVNNAHHKIGWVASSVIFVQVLLALLFTFAGRAESSQVSYDHAEHGAFLPVATDEHDDRYRIHEHRWSRDSGQGTDSNSSIHSPGSPSESHADYDGFEKPEMPQFTPRKWANSSVARILSKRLPGFVSGSVHQGLNAVYNVIDRIILPFGFAAIATGAVTYGGIMRERDIFNGLAHFIKGGIFFWYGVITLGRYMGCWADLGWAWNKKPSASIVGWKSKVPSAEATESFVIFLYGITNVFLEHLSNAGGAWSPTDLEHVSISVLFFGGGLAGMLFESTRIRDWLNSTVLQTPAHGDSDEAWQPPRSQGVSLNPMPPLIILLLGMMMGSHHQDSMTSTMVHKQWGNMLVGFALARGMTYVLLYLKPPTSYLPARPPTEIIAAFCLISGGLIFMLSTRNVIEAMEFYQVDAMFTFTVGLGFSAFVMSYEVLVIALKAWSVKRTRRSQLNFRFP
;
A
#
# COMPACT_ATOMS: atom_id res chain seq x y z
N MET A 1 23.85 -28.18 -1.27
CA MET A 1 22.65 -27.96 -2.11
C MET A 1 21.34 -27.61 -1.38
N ARG A 2 21.27 -27.57 -0.04
CA ARG A 2 20.05 -27.14 0.70
C ARG A 2 20.18 -25.84 1.52
N LEU A 3 21.29 -25.11 1.36
CA LEU A 3 21.54 -23.81 2.04
C LEU A 3 21.65 -22.62 1.07
N LEU A 4 21.47 -22.85 -0.24
CA LEU A 4 21.58 -21.81 -1.28
C LEU A 4 20.26 -21.07 -1.57
N ALA A 5 19.13 -21.55 -1.05
CA ALA A 5 17.82 -20.97 -1.32
C ALA A 5 17.43 -19.81 -0.37
N SER A 6 18.10 -19.68 0.78
CA SER A 6 17.80 -18.63 1.77
C SER A 6 18.65 -17.36 1.62
N GLN A 7 19.71 -17.38 0.79
CA GLN A 7 20.56 -16.21 0.53
C GLN A 7 20.12 -15.42 -0.71
N ALA A 8 19.28 -15.98 -1.58
CA ALA A 8 18.86 -15.36 -2.84
C ALA A 8 17.94 -14.13 -2.66
N ALA A 9 17.20 -14.03 -1.56
CA ALA A 9 16.38 -12.84 -1.27
C ALA A 9 17.19 -11.71 -0.62
N PHE A 10 18.33 -12.04 -0.01
CA PHE A 10 19.26 -11.09 0.60
C PHE A 10 20.22 -10.49 -0.45
N ALA A 11 20.42 -11.23 -1.54
CA ALA A 11 21.30 -10.86 -2.64
C ALA A 11 20.73 -9.80 -3.59
N VAL A 12 19.47 -9.35 -3.54
CA VAL A 12 19.03 -8.34 -4.55
C VAL A 12 19.42 -6.91 -4.14
N PHE A 13 19.38 -6.58 -2.85
CA PHE A 13 19.91 -5.31 -2.35
C PHE A 13 21.44 -5.33 -2.24
N ILE A 14 22.01 -6.52 -2.03
CA ILE A 14 23.44 -6.72 -1.90
C ILE A 14 24.11 -6.94 -3.26
N ALA A 15 23.56 -7.69 -4.23
CA ALA A 15 24.20 -7.96 -5.53
C ALA A 15 24.26 -6.75 -6.48
N LEU A 16 23.54 -5.67 -6.20
CA LEU A 16 23.80 -4.41 -6.89
C LEU A 16 25.02 -3.66 -6.31
N ALA A 17 25.46 -4.04 -5.11
CA ALA A 17 26.68 -3.57 -4.47
C ALA A 17 27.80 -4.64 -4.49
N THR A 18 27.49 -5.94 -4.51
CA THR A 18 28.44 -7.06 -4.39
C THR A 18 28.46 -7.91 -5.65
N ALA A 19 28.82 -7.29 -6.77
CA ALA A 19 29.49 -8.07 -7.79
C ALA A 19 30.86 -8.49 -7.21
N HIS A 20 31.02 -9.80 -7.01
CA HIS A 20 32.27 -10.53 -6.82
C HIS A 20 32.72 -10.89 -5.39
N GLU A 21 32.38 -12.12 -4.97
CA GLU A 21 33.35 -12.99 -4.28
C GLU A 21 32.92 -14.47 -4.42
N SER A 22 33.36 -15.15 -5.49
CA SER A 22 33.63 -16.60 -5.48
C SER A 22 34.14 -17.12 -6.83
N MET A 23 35.41 -16.89 -7.18
CA MET A 23 36.16 -17.77 -8.10
C MET A 23 37.66 -17.74 -7.78
N ASN A 24 38.03 -18.32 -6.63
CA ASN A 24 39.37 -18.86 -6.44
C ASN A 24 39.23 -20.38 -6.31
N ALA A 25 39.33 -21.07 -7.45
CA ALA A 25 39.60 -22.49 -7.50
C ALA A 25 40.67 -22.69 -8.58
N GLU A 26 41.84 -23.15 -8.13
CA GLU A 26 43.00 -23.48 -8.94
C GLU A 26 42.63 -24.42 -10.10
N MET A 27 43.00 -24.04 -11.32
CA MET A 27 43.39 -25.00 -12.35
C MET A 27 44.60 -24.44 -13.11
N ASP A 28 45.74 -25.01 -12.77
CA ASP A 28 47.02 -24.92 -13.47
C ASP A 28 46.88 -25.53 -14.87
N MET A 29 47.09 -24.71 -15.91
CA MET A 29 47.50 -25.16 -17.25
C MET A 29 48.32 -24.07 -17.94
N ASN A 30 49.63 -24.31 -18.00
CA ASN A 30 50.63 -23.61 -18.80
C ASN A 30 50.16 -23.25 -20.22
N MET A 31 50.26 -21.97 -20.59
CA MET A 31 50.68 -21.53 -21.92
C MET A 31 51.24 -20.10 -21.85
N ALA A 32 52.51 -19.98 -22.22
CA ALA A 32 53.25 -18.72 -22.25
C ALA A 32 52.78 -17.84 -23.42
N HIS A 33 52.33 -16.63 -23.10
CA HIS A 33 52.41 -15.48 -23.99
C HIS A 33 52.70 -14.23 -23.17
N SER A 34 53.84 -13.61 -23.46
CA SER A 34 54.36 -12.41 -22.83
C SER A 34 53.40 -11.23 -23.04
N ALA A 35 52.67 -10.86 -22.00
CA ALA A 35 51.93 -9.59 -21.88
C ALA A 35 52.53 -8.79 -20.71
N PRO A 36 52.52 -7.45 -20.74
CA PRO A 36 53.12 -6.64 -19.67
C PRO A 36 52.41 -6.93 -18.35
N GLU A 37 53.18 -7.17 -17.30
CA GLU A 37 52.67 -7.38 -15.95
C GLU A 37 51.80 -6.18 -15.50
N PRO A 38 50.60 -6.41 -14.96
CA PRO A 38 49.89 -5.36 -14.25
C PRO A 38 50.65 -5.08 -12.95
N SER A 39 51.20 -3.87 -12.86
CA SER A 39 51.77 -3.36 -11.62
C SER A 39 50.70 -3.39 -10.53
N THR A 40 50.90 -4.28 -9.57
CA THR A 40 50.15 -4.32 -8.31
C THR A 40 50.59 -3.14 -7.46
N ASN A 41 50.02 -1.98 -7.73
CA ASN A 41 50.03 -0.84 -6.81
C ASN A 41 48.76 -0.92 -5.93
N PRO A 42 48.86 -1.25 -4.63
CA PRO A 42 47.72 -1.22 -3.71
C PRO A 42 47.46 0.21 -3.21
N GLY A 43 47.40 1.20 -4.11
CA GLY A 43 47.62 2.60 -3.73
C GLY A 43 46.94 3.70 -4.55
N THR A 44 45.92 3.40 -5.37
CA THR A 44 45.12 4.44 -6.03
C THR A 44 43.64 4.06 -6.07
N SER A 45 42.97 4.14 -4.91
CA SER A 45 41.50 4.21 -4.83
C SER A 45 41.08 5.68 -4.94
N ASP A 46 41.13 6.26 -6.15
CA ASP A 46 40.74 7.66 -6.41
C ASP A 46 39.21 7.90 -6.37
N GLY A 47 38.43 6.92 -5.87
CA GLY A 47 37.00 7.04 -5.67
C GLY A 47 36.65 7.63 -4.29
N PRO A 48 35.56 8.41 -4.16
CA PRO A 48 35.14 8.93 -2.87
C PRO A 48 34.76 7.80 -1.91
N MET A 49 35.37 7.77 -0.72
CA MET A 49 35.11 6.75 0.31
C MET A 49 33.62 6.58 0.61
N SER A 50 33.13 5.34 0.71
CA SER A 50 31.75 4.98 1.07
C SER A 50 31.72 3.92 2.18
N TYR A 51 30.60 3.78 2.91
CA TYR A 51 30.46 2.71 3.92
C TYR A 51 30.55 1.32 3.28
N PHE A 52 30.09 1.17 2.05
CA PHE A 52 30.31 -0.04 1.25
C PHE A 52 31.81 -0.33 1.03
N ALA A 53 32.59 0.67 0.62
CA ALA A 53 34.03 0.53 0.41
C ALA A 53 34.87 0.50 1.70
N TYR A 54 34.31 0.95 2.83
CA TYR A 54 35.04 1.07 4.10
C TYR A 54 35.40 -0.29 4.73
N GLY A 55 34.54 -1.31 4.56
CA GLY A 55 34.83 -2.72 4.87
C GLY A 55 35.11 -3.08 6.35
N LYS A 56 35.25 -2.11 7.27
CA LYS A 56 35.44 -2.35 8.70
C LYS A 56 34.09 -2.47 9.41
N HIS A 57 34.03 -3.31 10.45
CA HIS A 57 32.81 -3.57 11.21
C HIS A 57 31.62 -4.05 10.36
N SER A 58 31.89 -4.62 9.17
CA SER A 58 30.88 -5.03 8.17
C SER A 58 29.79 -5.95 8.73
N SER A 59 30.12 -6.81 9.70
CA SER A 59 29.14 -7.69 10.33
C SER A 59 28.00 -6.93 11.02
N SER A 60 28.31 -5.81 11.68
CA SER A 60 27.32 -5.01 12.42
C SER A 60 26.39 -4.23 11.48
N ILE A 61 26.93 -3.60 10.43
CA ILE A 61 26.12 -2.88 9.43
C ILE A 61 25.30 -3.85 8.56
N ILE A 62 25.85 -4.99 8.17
CA ILE A 62 25.10 -6.02 7.42
C ILE A 62 23.98 -6.58 8.29
N ALA A 63 24.23 -6.83 9.58
CA ALA A 63 23.19 -7.28 10.50
C ALA A 63 22.11 -6.21 10.72
N HIS A 64 22.48 -4.93 10.84
CA HIS A 64 21.53 -3.82 10.87
C HIS A 64 20.64 -3.83 9.62
N ILE A 65 21.23 -3.86 8.42
CA ILE A 65 20.50 -3.90 7.14
C ILE A 65 19.57 -5.12 7.10
N ALA A 66 20.05 -6.29 7.49
CA ALA A 66 19.27 -7.52 7.50
C ALA A 66 18.04 -7.44 8.40
N LEU A 67 18.21 -6.93 9.61
CA LEU A 67 17.13 -6.78 10.58
C LEU A 67 16.13 -5.71 10.15
N MET A 68 16.61 -4.60 9.56
CA MET A 68 15.74 -3.55 9.03
C MET A 68 14.89 -4.07 7.86
N VAL A 69 15.50 -4.76 6.90
CA VAL A 69 14.76 -5.39 5.79
C VAL A 69 13.78 -6.43 6.31
N ALA A 70 14.20 -7.30 7.25
CA ALA A 70 13.31 -8.27 7.87
C ALA A 70 12.11 -7.61 8.57
N ALA A 71 12.34 -6.58 9.38
CA ALA A 71 11.28 -5.87 10.10
C ALA A 71 10.33 -5.15 9.13
N TRP A 72 10.86 -4.31 8.26
CA TRP A 72 10.06 -3.36 7.46
C TRP A 72 9.45 -3.99 6.20
N CYS A 73 10.16 -4.91 5.54
CA CYS A 73 9.65 -5.55 4.32
C CYS A 73 8.85 -6.82 4.61
N PHE A 74 9.13 -7.54 5.72
CA PHE A 74 8.48 -8.82 6.00
C PHE A 74 7.54 -8.78 7.22
N VAL A 75 8.02 -8.39 8.39
CA VAL A 75 7.20 -8.47 9.61
C VAL A 75 6.09 -7.41 9.60
N LEU A 76 6.38 -6.17 9.19
CA LEU A 76 5.43 -5.06 9.22
C LEU A 76 4.20 -5.26 8.31
N PRO A 77 4.33 -5.63 7.01
CA PRO A 77 3.16 -5.87 6.17
C PRO A 77 2.25 -6.97 6.71
N VAL A 78 2.84 -8.04 7.27
CA VAL A 78 2.09 -9.11 7.93
C VAL A 78 1.35 -8.59 9.16
N ALA A 79 2.02 -7.82 10.01
CA ALA A 79 1.41 -7.22 11.20
C ALA A 79 0.21 -6.32 10.84
N ILE A 80 0.35 -5.48 9.81
CA ILE A 80 -0.72 -4.61 9.31
C ILE A 80 -1.89 -5.44 8.79
N MET A 81 -1.64 -6.45 7.95
CA MET A 81 -2.71 -7.28 7.40
C MET A 81 -3.47 -8.07 8.47
N LEU A 82 -2.76 -8.56 9.50
CA LEU A 82 -3.38 -9.22 10.65
C LEU A 82 -4.20 -8.23 11.51
N SER A 83 -3.73 -6.99 11.67
CA SER A 83 -4.45 -5.91 12.35
C SER A 83 -5.74 -5.54 11.59
N VAL A 84 -5.66 -5.37 10.27
CA VAL A 84 -6.83 -5.12 9.40
C VAL A 84 -7.81 -6.30 9.46
N ALA A 85 -7.31 -7.53 9.53
CA ALA A 85 -8.13 -8.73 9.68
C ALA A 85 -8.72 -8.92 11.08
N ARG A 86 -8.40 -8.05 12.05
CA ARG A 86 -8.80 -8.15 13.47
C ARG A 86 -8.38 -9.51 14.07
N SER A 87 -7.15 -9.93 13.78
CA SER A 87 -6.60 -11.19 14.26
C SER A 87 -6.02 -11.05 15.67
N ARG A 88 -6.11 -12.11 16.48
CA ARG A 88 -5.37 -12.20 17.76
C ARG A 88 -3.85 -12.22 17.56
N LEU A 89 -3.39 -12.57 16.35
CA LEU A 89 -1.99 -12.58 15.99
C LEU A 89 -1.43 -11.18 15.67
N ALA A 90 -2.28 -10.14 15.59
CA ALA A 90 -1.84 -8.78 15.30
C ALA A 90 -0.87 -8.25 16.37
N LEU A 91 -1.23 -8.36 17.65
CA LEU A 91 -0.39 -7.87 18.77
C LEU A 91 0.97 -8.59 18.85
N PRO A 92 1.06 -9.94 18.77
CA PRO A 92 2.34 -10.63 18.71
C PRO A 92 3.24 -10.17 17.55
N PHE A 93 2.68 -9.96 16.35
CA PHE A 93 3.47 -9.52 15.19
C PHE A 93 3.89 -8.04 15.28
N GLN A 94 3.06 -7.18 15.86
CA GLN A 94 3.46 -5.80 16.19
C GLN A 94 4.60 -5.77 17.22
N PHE A 95 4.51 -6.60 18.26
CA PHE A 95 5.59 -6.72 19.25
C PHE A 95 6.88 -7.29 18.61
N LEU A 96 6.76 -8.34 17.80
CA LEU A 96 7.89 -8.90 17.05
C LEU A 96 8.55 -7.84 16.18
N PHE A 97 7.75 -7.04 15.45
CA PHE A 97 8.27 -5.91 14.68
C PHE A 97 9.08 -4.95 15.55
N THR A 98 8.53 -4.51 16.68
CA THR A 98 9.21 -3.56 17.59
C THR A 98 10.54 -4.13 18.10
N VAL A 99 10.58 -5.40 18.48
CA VAL A 99 11.81 -6.05 18.98
C VAL A 99 12.87 -6.13 17.88
N VAL A 100 12.49 -6.62 16.69
CA VAL A 100 13.43 -6.76 15.56
C VAL A 100 13.94 -5.38 15.12
N ASN A 101 13.06 -4.37 15.05
CA ASN A 101 13.43 -3.00 14.72
C ASN A 101 14.37 -2.40 15.79
N ALA A 102 14.06 -2.52 17.07
CA ALA A 102 14.91 -2.01 18.14
C ALA A 102 16.30 -2.66 18.15
N PHE A 103 16.38 -3.97 17.92
CA PHE A 103 17.66 -4.67 17.84
C PHE A 103 18.46 -4.25 16.60
N GLY A 104 17.81 -4.09 15.44
CA GLY A 104 18.49 -3.56 14.27
C GLY A 104 19.00 -2.13 14.49
N LEU A 105 18.22 -1.25 15.13
CA LEU A 105 18.67 0.12 15.45
C LEU A 105 19.89 0.11 16.38
N LEU A 106 19.90 -0.77 17.39
CA LEU A 106 21.03 -0.92 18.29
C LEU A 106 22.32 -1.26 17.52
N LEU A 107 22.26 -2.19 16.56
CA LEU A 107 23.44 -2.53 15.74
C LEU A 107 23.89 -1.36 14.85
N GLY A 108 22.95 -0.56 14.33
CA GLY A 108 23.28 0.66 13.58
C GLY A 108 23.95 1.73 14.45
N ILE A 109 23.50 1.89 15.69
CA ILE A 109 24.12 2.80 16.66
C ILE A 109 25.53 2.34 17.02
N ILE A 110 25.72 1.04 17.29
CA ILE A 110 27.04 0.46 17.58
C ILE A 110 27.99 0.66 16.40
N TYR A 111 27.53 0.43 15.17
CA TYR A 111 28.34 0.67 13.98
C TYR A 111 28.78 2.14 13.89
N ASN A 112 27.83 3.08 14.07
CA ASN A 112 28.14 4.51 14.02
C ASN A 112 29.14 4.97 15.07
N ASP A 113 29.14 4.39 16.27
CA ASP A 113 30.13 4.69 17.31
C ASP A 113 31.53 4.19 16.94
N GLN A 114 31.59 3.11 16.14
CA GLN A 114 32.83 2.45 15.72
C GLN A 114 33.40 2.96 14.39
N THR A 115 32.66 3.76 13.64
CA THR A 115 33.06 4.24 12.31
C THR A 115 33.07 5.77 12.22
N PRO A 116 33.97 6.36 11.44
CA PRO A 116 33.93 7.79 11.17
C PRO A 116 32.64 8.16 10.44
N ASP A 117 32.05 9.30 10.78
CA ASP A 117 30.89 9.83 10.05
C ASP A 117 31.33 10.29 8.65
N LEU A 118 31.08 9.44 7.65
CA LEU A 118 31.42 9.74 6.25
C LEU A 118 30.45 10.76 5.63
N TYR A 119 29.24 10.92 6.16
CA TYR A 119 28.18 11.74 5.57
C TYR A 119 27.47 12.57 6.64
N VAL A 120 28.12 13.68 6.99
CA VAL A 120 27.58 14.65 7.93
C VAL A 120 26.19 15.10 7.45
N ASN A 121 25.20 15.05 8.35
CA ASN A 121 23.80 15.44 8.07
C ASN A 121 23.04 14.59 7.03
N ASN A 122 23.42 13.32 6.82
CA ASN A 122 22.67 12.44 5.92
C ASN A 122 21.17 12.32 6.26
N ALA A 123 20.35 12.15 5.22
CA ALA A 123 18.90 12.07 5.35
C ALA A 123 18.43 10.78 6.02
N HIS A 124 19.15 9.67 5.85
CA HIS A 124 18.77 8.37 6.38
C HIS A 124 18.66 8.38 7.90
N HIS A 125 19.62 8.97 8.61
CA HIS A 125 19.55 9.09 10.07
C HIS A 125 18.29 9.84 10.54
N LYS A 126 17.97 10.97 9.89
CA LYS A 126 16.79 11.78 10.24
C LYS A 126 15.50 11.00 9.97
N ILE A 127 15.39 10.40 8.79
CA ILE A 127 14.22 9.62 8.38
C ILE A 127 14.06 8.38 9.26
N GLY A 128 15.15 7.67 9.58
CA GLY A 128 15.14 6.48 10.44
C GLY A 128 14.63 6.76 11.85
N TRP A 129 15.05 7.88 12.45
CA TRP A 129 14.54 8.31 13.76
C TRP A 129 13.06 8.71 13.72
N VAL A 130 12.64 9.44 12.68
CA VAL A 130 11.22 9.80 12.48
C VAL A 130 10.38 8.53 12.28
N ALA A 131 10.81 7.61 11.43
CA ALA A 131 10.13 6.34 11.14
C ALA A 131 9.99 5.46 12.38
N SER A 132 11.04 5.34 13.17
CA SER A 132 11.02 4.59 14.42
C SER A 132 10.10 5.22 15.46
N SER A 133 10.09 6.56 15.54
CA SER A 133 9.20 7.31 16.45
C SER A 133 7.73 7.16 16.06
N VAL A 134 7.41 7.27 14.77
CA VAL A 134 6.04 7.12 14.25
C VAL A 134 5.50 5.73 14.56
N ILE A 135 6.27 4.66 14.32
CA ILE A 135 5.81 3.31 14.65
C ILE A 135 5.72 3.09 16.16
N PHE A 136 6.65 3.63 16.94
CA PHE A 136 6.57 3.55 18.39
C PHE A 136 5.26 4.16 18.90
N VAL A 137 4.90 5.36 18.42
CA VAL A 137 3.61 5.99 18.73
C VAL A 137 2.44 5.12 18.26
N GLN A 138 2.49 4.57 17.04
CA GLN A 138 1.43 3.71 16.50
C GLN A 138 1.20 2.44 17.35
N VAL A 139 2.28 1.79 17.82
CA VAL A 139 2.20 0.62 18.70
C VAL A 139 1.65 1.00 20.07
N LEU A 140 2.07 2.15 20.62
CA LEU A 140 1.52 2.67 21.87
C LEU A 140 0.02 2.97 21.77
N LEU A 141 -0.41 3.61 20.67
CA LEU A 141 -1.83 3.88 20.42
C LEU A 141 -2.63 2.58 20.24
N ALA A 142 -2.09 1.61 19.50
CA ALA A 142 -2.71 0.30 19.36
C ALA A 142 -2.92 -0.38 20.72
N LEU A 143 -1.91 -0.35 21.59
CA LEU A 143 -2.01 -0.88 22.95
C LEU A 143 -3.04 -0.09 23.77
N LEU A 144 -3.00 1.24 23.74
CA LEU A 144 -3.92 2.09 24.48
C LEU A 144 -5.37 1.81 24.11
N PHE A 145 -5.70 1.71 22.81
CA PHE A 145 -7.05 1.36 22.37
C PHE A 145 -7.49 -0.03 22.83
N THR A 146 -6.58 -1.02 22.83
CA THR A 146 -6.93 -2.35 23.34
C THR A 146 -7.17 -2.40 24.85
N PHE A 147 -6.52 -1.53 25.62
CA PHE A 147 -6.67 -1.48 27.07
C PHE A 147 -7.81 -0.54 27.52
N ALA A 148 -8.04 0.58 26.81
CA ALA A 148 -9.13 1.51 27.10
C ALA A 148 -10.50 0.87 26.87
N GLY A 149 -10.69 0.16 25.76
CA GLY A 149 -11.93 -0.61 25.52
C GLY A 149 -12.19 -1.71 26.56
N ARG A 150 -11.14 -2.17 27.26
CA ARG A 150 -11.27 -3.11 28.39
C ARG A 150 -11.77 -2.44 29.67
N ALA A 151 -11.42 -1.18 29.91
CA ALA A 151 -11.91 -0.44 31.07
C ALA A 151 -13.41 -0.13 30.94
N GLU A 152 -13.84 0.33 29.76
CA GLU A 152 -15.23 0.67 29.47
C GLU A 152 -16.16 -0.56 29.51
N SER A 153 -15.76 -1.68 28.91
CA SER A 153 -16.48 -2.97 29.03
C SER A 153 -16.53 -3.52 30.45
N SER A 154 -15.51 -3.26 31.27
CA SER A 154 -15.53 -3.62 32.68
C SER A 154 -16.51 -2.73 33.45
N GLN A 155 -16.52 -1.43 33.18
CA GLN A 155 -17.37 -0.43 33.83
C GLN A 155 -18.86 -0.66 33.52
N VAL A 156 -19.21 -0.94 32.25
CA VAL A 156 -20.57 -1.34 31.85
C VAL A 156 -21.02 -2.64 32.53
N SER A 157 -20.09 -3.59 32.73
CA SER A 157 -20.39 -4.82 33.47
C SER A 157 -20.56 -4.60 34.98
N TYR A 158 -19.97 -3.55 35.56
CA TYR A 158 -20.16 -3.17 36.96
C TYR A 158 -21.45 -2.35 37.16
N ASP A 159 -21.78 -1.41 36.26
CA ASP A 159 -23.02 -0.64 36.31
C ASP A 159 -24.27 -1.52 36.14
N HIS A 160 -24.22 -2.54 35.26
CA HIS A 160 -25.30 -3.54 35.17
C HIS A 160 -25.42 -4.43 36.41
N ALA A 161 -24.35 -4.60 37.19
CA ALA A 161 -24.39 -5.35 38.44
C ALA A 161 -24.92 -4.50 39.61
N GLU A 162 -24.66 -3.19 39.64
CA GLU A 162 -25.20 -2.27 40.65
C GLU A 162 -26.69 -1.95 40.44
N HIS A 163 -27.16 -1.87 39.18
CA HIS A 163 -28.59 -1.64 38.89
C HIS A 163 -29.47 -2.91 39.02
N GLY A 164 -28.86 -4.09 39.21
CA GLY A 164 -29.55 -5.35 39.48
C GLY A 164 -29.81 -5.64 40.96
N ALA A 165 -29.36 -4.77 41.88
CA ALA A 165 -29.36 -5.02 43.32
C ALA A 165 -30.42 -4.22 44.11
N PHE A 166 -31.61 -4.01 43.52
CA PHE A 166 -32.79 -3.57 44.26
C PHE A 166 -33.93 -4.58 44.05
N LEU A 167 -33.92 -5.63 44.88
CA LEU A 167 -35.06 -6.50 45.09
C LEU A 167 -36.07 -5.77 46.00
N PRO A 168 -37.28 -5.42 45.54
CA PRO A 168 -38.34 -5.04 46.46
C PRO A 168 -38.71 -6.27 47.28
N VAL A 169 -38.62 -6.14 48.60
CA VAL A 169 -39.02 -7.16 49.58
C VAL A 169 -40.50 -7.48 49.36
N ALA A 170 -40.79 -8.74 49.04
CA ALA A 170 -42.14 -9.27 49.00
C ALA A 170 -42.68 -9.41 50.43
N THR A 171 -43.79 -8.73 50.71
CA THR A 171 -44.70 -9.10 51.80
C THR A 171 -45.75 -10.03 51.22
N ASP A 172 -45.70 -11.30 51.61
CA ASP A 172 -46.72 -12.31 51.32
C ASP A 172 -48.04 -11.95 52.01
N GLU A 173 -49.14 -11.88 51.25
CA GLU A 173 -50.45 -12.36 51.70
C GLU A 173 -51.19 -13.07 50.56
N HIS A 174 -51.76 -14.22 50.92
CA HIS A 174 -52.49 -15.20 50.11
C HIS A 174 -53.65 -14.62 49.28
N ASP A 175 -53.81 -15.13 48.05
CA ASP A 175 -54.86 -16.07 47.61
C ASP A 175 -55.35 -15.82 46.17
N ASP A 176 -55.51 -16.93 45.45
CA ASP A 176 -56.40 -17.17 44.31
C ASP A 176 -56.53 -16.15 43.16
N ARG A 177 -55.98 -16.50 41.98
CA ARG A 177 -56.76 -16.80 40.74
C ARG A 177 -55.96 -16.85 39.42
N TYR A 178 -56.23 -17.92 38.65
CA TYR A 178 -56.18 -18.08 37.17
C TYR A 178 -54.84 -18.17 36.40
N ARG A 179 -54.42 -19.43 36.20
CA ARG A 179 -54.17 -20.17 34.94
C ARG A 179 -53.48 -19.51 33.72
N ILE A 180 -52.35 -20.15 33.42
CA ILE A 180 -51.56 -20.32 32.18
C ILE A 180 -52.39 -20.62 30.91
N HIS A 181 -52.01 -19.98 29.78
CA HIS A 181 -52.06 -20.54 28.40
C HIS A 181 -51.01 -19.80 27.54
N GLU A 182 -49.84 -20.37 27.25
CA GLU A 182 -49.52 -21.22 26.09
C GLU A 182 -50.16 -20.78 24.76
N HIS A 183 -49.37 -20.07 23.92
CA HIS A 183 -49.73 -19.75 22.54
C HIS A 183 -49.47 -20.95 21.62
N ARG A 184 -50.56 -21.53 21.12
CA ARG A 184 -50.61 -22.58 20.08
C ARG A 184 -50.79 -21.94 18.71
N TRP A 185 -49.99 -22.36 17.72
CA TRP A 185 -50.12 -22.00 16.31
C TRP A 185 -51.39 -22.58 15.68
N SER A 186 -52.14 -21.75 14.95
CA SER A 186 -53.19 -22.17 14.03
C SER A 186 -52.98 -21.50 12.67
N ARG A 187 -52.77 -22.32 11.64
CA ARG A 187 -53.14 -22.05 10.25
C ARG A 187 -54.59 -22.51 10.08
N ASP A 188 -55.46 -21.72 9.45
CA ASP A 188 -56.44 -22.14 8.43
C ASP A 188 -57.41 -20.98 8.06
N SER A 189 -57.77 -20.91 6.77
CA SER A 189 -58.95 -20.31 6.10
C SER A 189 -59.21 -18.80 6.29
N GLY A 190 -59.47 -17.98 5.27
CA GLY A 190 -60.06 -18.20 3.95
C GLY A 190 -61.23 -17.22 3.78
N GLN A 191 -61.27 -16.50 2.64
CA GLN A 191 -62.36 -15.66 2.11
C GLN A 191 -62.50 -14.21 2.58
N GLY A 192 -62.77 -13.32 1.61
CA GLY A 192 -63.55 -12.09 1.83
C GLY A 192 -62.91 -10.79 1.37
N THR A 193 -63.27 -10.35 0.17
CA THR A 193 -63.03 -9.04 -0.43
C THR A 193 -63.70 -7.90 0.35
N ASP A 194 -63.06 -6.72 0.47
CA ASP A 194 -63.60 -5.45 -0.05
C ASP A 194 -62.75 -4.20 0.29
N SER A 195 -62.53 -3.41 -0.77
CA SER A 195 -62.68 -1.95 -0.88
C SER A 195 -62.02 -0.98 0.11
N ASN A 196 -60.93 -0.38 -0.38
CA ASN A 196 -60.72 1.08 -0.51
C ASN A 196 -61.26 2.02 0.59
N SER A 197 -60.35 2.57 1.40
CA SER A 197 -60.46 3.97 1.83
C SER A 197 -59.09 4.57 2.15
N SER A 198 -58.72 5.57 1.36
CA SER A 198 -57.74 6.59 1.68
C SER A 198 -58.36 7.60 2.66
N ILE A 199 -57.57 8.15 3.58
CA ILE A 199 -57.59 9.55 4.06
C ILE A 199 -56.40 9.80 5.01
N HIS A 200 -55.93 11.05 4.98
CA HIS A 200 -54.66 11.60 5.41
C HIS A 200 -54.35 11.68 6.92
N SER A 201 -53.03 11.54 7.20
CA SER A 201 -52.09 12.19 8.15
C SER A 201 -52.59 13.12 9.28
N PRO A 202 -51.82 13.21 10.39
CA PRO A 202 -50.81 14.29 10.46
C PRO A 202 -49.48 13.89 11.13
N GLY A 203 -48.41 14.61 10.77
CA GLY A 203 -47.07 14.41 11.31
C GLY A 203 -46.88 14.98 12.72
N SER A 204 -45.87 14.45 13.41
CA SER A 204 -45.13 15.18 14.43
C SER A 204 -43.64 14.78 14.37
N PRO A 205 -42.73 15.75 14.54
CA PRO A 205 -41.30 15.57 14.39
C PRO A 205 -40.65 15.24 15.74
N SER A 206 -39.71 14.29 15.75
CA SER A 206 -38.68 14.21 16.79
C SER A 206 -37.45 13.51 16.25
N GLU A 207 -36.46 14.34 15.97
CA GLU A 207 -35.04 14.14 16.28
C GLU A 207 -34.58 12.71 16.61
N SER A 208 -33.81 12.15 15.68
CA SER A 208 -32.43 11.80 16.01
C SER A 208 -31.62 11.89 14.72
N HIS A 209 -30.91 13.00 14.55
CA HIS A 209 -29.77 13.10 13.65
C HIS A 209 -28.76 12.02 14.07
N ALA A 210 -28.81 10.86 13.43
CA ALA A 210 -27.72 9.91 13.49
C ALA A 210 -26.63 10.46 12.55
N ASP A 211 -25.75 11.29 13.12
CA ASP A 211 -24.44 11.59 12.54
C ASP A 211 -23.69 10.25 12.41
N TYR A 212 -23.92 9.57 11.29
CA TYR A 212 -23.13 8.42 10.87
C TYR A 212 -21.83 8.94 10.30
N ASP A 213 -20.91 9.25 11.21
CA ASP A 213 -19.56 9.65 10.90
C ASP A 213 -18.84 8.49 10.19
N GLY A 214 -18.61 8.70 8.90
CA GLY A 214 -17.97 7.77 7.99
C GLY A 214 -16.47 7.68 8.21
N PHE A 215 -16.00 7.24 9.38
CA PHE A 215 -14.77 6.46 9.51
C PHE A 215 -14.69 5.66 10.82
N GLU A 216 -15.77 4.99 11.23
CA GLU A 216 -15.58 3.85 12.11
C GLU A 216 -15.03 2.67 11.29
N LYS A 217 -13.74 2.37 11.50
CA LYS A 217 -13.37 0.97 11.77
C LYS A 217 -14.35 0.59 12.89
N PRO A 218 -15.39 -0.28 12.68
CA PRO A 218 -16.32 -0.61 13.76
C PRO A 218 -15.45 -0.96 14.96
N GLU A 219 -15.70 -0.38 16.13
CA GLU A 219 -14.88 -0.51 17.33
C GLU A 219 -14.02 -1.78 17.31
N MET A 220 -12.70 -1.63 17.48
CA MET A 220 -11.78 -2.76 17.61
C MET A 220 -12.49 -3.85 18.41
N PRO A 221 -12.85 -5.01 17.82
CA PRO A 221 -13.62 -5.99 18.55
C PRO A 221 -12.84 -6.32 19.81
N GLN A 222 -13.52 -6.24 20.94
CA GLN A 222 -13.02 -6.62 22.26
C GLN A 222 -12.46 -8.04 22.19
N PHE A 223 -11.17 -8.16 21.90
CA PHE A 223 -10.50 -9.45 21.86
C PHE A 223 -9.95 -9.71 23.25
N THR A 224 -10.66 -10.56 23.98
CA THR A 224 -10.28 -11.06 25.30
C THR A 224 -9.32 -12.26 25.18
N PRO A 225 -8.01 -12.13 25.43
CA PRO A 225 -7.18 -13.27 25.75
C PRO A 225 -7.44 -13.66 27.22
N ARG A 226 -8.37 -14.60 27.47
CA ARG A 226 -8.62 -15.16 28.81
C ARG A 226 -7.36 -15.72 29.49
N LYS A 227 -6.29 -16.01 28.73
CA LYS A 227 -5.01 -16.54 29.23
C LYS A 227 -3.94 -15.49 29.55
N TRP A 228 -4.03 -14.26 29.00
CA TRP A 228 -3.17 -13.12 29.39
C TRP A 228 -3.94 -12.14 30.29
N ALA A 229 -4.98 -12.62 30.98
CA ALA A 229 -5.75 -11.82 31.92
C ALA A 229 -5.10 -11.76 33.32
N ASN A 230 -4.10 -12.60 33.59
CA ASN A 230 -3.53 -12.81 34.94
C ASN A 230 -2.12 -12.23 35.15
N SER A 231 -1.57 -11.43 34.22
CA SER A 231 -0.27 -10.79 34.47
C SER A 231 -0.44 -9.52 35.31
N SER A 232 0.45 -9.33 36.31
CA SER A 232 0.44 -8.16 37.21
C SER A 232 0.54 -6.83 36.45
N VAL A 233 1.21 -6.83 35.29
CA VAL A 233 1.36 -5.67 34.41
C VAL A 233 0.02 -5.25 33.81
N ALA A 234 -0.80 -6.20 33.35
CA ALA A 234 -2.12 -5.90 32.78
C ALA A 234 -3.06 -5.29 33.82
N ARG A 235 -2.93 -5.68 35.09
CA ARG A 235 -3.72 -5.17 36.23
C ARG A 235 -3.27 -3.78 36.70
N ILE A 236 -1.97 -3.47 36.57
CA ILE A 236 -1.43 -2.14 36.90
C ILE A 236 -1.80 -1.13 35.80
N LEU A 237 -1.66 -1.51 34.53
CA LEU A 237 -2.06 -0.65 33.40
C LEU A 237 -3.57 -0.39 33.42
N SER A 238 -4.40 -1.42 33.59
CA SER A 238 -5.86 -1.26 33.58
C SER A 238 -6.40 -0.42 34.75
N LYS A 239 -5.64 -0.27 35.84
CA LYS A 239 -6.02 0.55 37.00
C LYS A 239 -5.61 2.02 36.87
N ARG A 240 -4.63 2.36 36.03
CA ARG A 240 -4.13 3.75 35.86
C ARG A 240 -4.66 4.47 34.62
N LEU A 241 -5.26 3.73 33.69
CA LEU A 241 -5.74 4.23 32.40
C LEU A 241 -7.23 4.65 32.32
N PRO A 242 -8.17 4.26 33.20
CA PRO A 242 -9.53 4.79 33.12
C PRO A 242 -9.54 6.23 33.62
N GLY A 243 -9.72 7.20 32.72
CA GLY A 243 -9.98 8.60 33.09
C GLY A 243 -9.30 9.68 32.26
N PHE A 244 -8.38 9.36 31.34
CA PHE A 244 -7.55 10.39 30.69
C PHE A 244 -7.90 10.72 29.22
N VAL A 245 -8.90 10.10 28.61
CA VAL A 245 -9.19 10.31 27.17
C VAL A 245 -10.66 10.71 26.99
N SER A 246 -10.90 12.01 26.82
CA SER A 246 -12.19 12.54 26.36
C SER A 246 -12.55 11.98 24.98
N GLY A 247 -13.84 11.83 24.65
CA GLY A 247 -14.32 11.27 23.38
C GLY A 247 -13.72 11.96 22.13
N SER A 248 -13.52 13.28 22.18
CA SER A 248 -12.88 14.04 21.09
C SER A 248 -11.39 13.68 20.91
N VAL A 249 -10.68 13.38 22.00
CA VAL A 249 -9.29 12.94 21.95
C VAL A 249 -9.20 11.53 21.37
N HIS A 250 -10.13 10.64 21.73
CA HIS A 250 -10.20 9.30 21.15
C HIS A 250 -10.42 9.34 19.63
N GLN A 251 -11.34 10.20 19.15
CA GLN A 251 -11.57 10.42 17.72
C GLN A 251 -10.32 10.97 17.01
N GLY A 252 -9.66 11.97 17.59
CA GLY A 252 -8.41 12.52 17.04
C GLY A 252 -7.29 11.47 16.96
N LEU A 253 -7.09 10.69 18.01
CA LEU A 253 -6.09 9.62 18.04
C LEU A 253 -6.40 8.51 17.02
N ASN A 254 -7.68 8.16 16.83
CA ASN A 254 -8.08 7.18 15.83
C ASN A 254 -7.84 7.71 14.40
N ALA A 255 -8.10 8.99 14.15
CA ALA A 255 -7.79 9.62 12.87
C ALA A 255 -6.29 9.56 12.56
N VAL A 256 -5.43 9.95 13.53
CA VAL A 256 -3.96 9.86 13.39
C VAL A 256 -3.50 8.43 13.15
N TYR A 257 -4.01 7.47 13.93
CA TYR A 257 -3.70 6.05 13.77
C TYR A 257 -4.04 5.56 12.34
N ASN A 258 -5.21 5.93 11.81
CA ASN A 258 -5.64 5.52 10.47
C ASN A 258 -4.81 6.16 9.35
N VAL A 259 -4.34 7.40 9.52
CA VAL A 259 -3.43 8.05 8.56
C VAL A 259 -2.08 7.32 8.56
N ILE A 260 -1.50 7.07 9.73
CA ILE A 260 -0.23 6.35 9.87
C ILE A 260 -0.32 4.96 9.23
N ASP A 261 -1.36 4.17 9.54
CA ASP A 261 -1.58 2.82 8.98
C ASP A 261 -1.52 2.78 7.45
N ARG A 262 -1.93 3.86 6.76
CA ARG A 262 -1.95 3.94 5.28
C ARG A 262 -0.62 4.34 4.66
N ILE A 263 0.12 5.23 5.33
CA ILE A 263 1.37 5.79 4.78
C ILE A 263 2.61 5.03 5.24
N ILE A 264 2.49 4.16 6.24
CA ILE A 264 3.65 3.52 6.88
C ILE A 264 4.46 2.63 5.94
N LEU A 265 3.82 1.95 4.99
CA LEU A 265 4.52 1.10 4.04
C LEU A 265 5.34 1.91 3.02
N PRO A 266 4.78 2.93 2.34
CA PRO A 266 5.58 3.89 1.56
C PRO A 266 6.67 4.59 2.38
N PHE A 267 6.39 4.93 3.63
CA PHE A 267 7.38 5.58 4.49
C PHE A 267 8.53 4.65 4.86
N GLY A 268 8.24 3.38 5.14
CA GLY A 268 9.25 2.34 5.32
C GLY A 268 10.10 2.12 4.07
N PHE A 269 9.48 2.14 2.88
CA PHE A 269 10.21 2.10 1.61
C PHE A 269 11.19 3.29 1.49
N ALA A 270 10.78 4.51 1.83
CA ALA A 270 11.67 5.66 1.83
C ALA A 270 12.83 5.52 2.84
N ALA A 271 12.58 4.96 4.02
CA ALA A 271 13.62 4.69 5.02
C ALA A 271 14.66 3.68 4.52
N ILE A 272 14.22 2.59 3.89
CA ILE A 272 15.12 1.58 3.29
C ILE A 272 15.87 2.15 2.08
N ALA A 273 15.18 2.89 1.20
CA ALA A 273 15.80 3.51 0.02
C ALA A 273 16.91 4.49 0.41
N THR A 274 16.66 5.37 1.39
CA THR A 274 17.69 6.29 1.90
C THR A 274 18.82 5.58 2.63
N GLY A 275 18.56 4.42 3.23
CA GLY A 275 19.59 3.54 3.79
C GLY A 275 20.50 2.97 2.71
N ALA A 276 19.92 2.54 1.58
CA ALA A 276 20.66 2.08 0.40
C ALA A 276 21.60 3.17 -0.14
N VAL A 277 21.06 4.39 -0.28
CA VAL A 277 21.80 5.56 -0.73
C VAL A 277 22.98 5.85 0.20
N THR A 278 22.74 5.82 1.51
CA THR A 278 23.76 6.07 2.53
C THR A 278 24.82 4.97 2.53
N TYR A 279 24.43 3.70 2.51
CA TYR A 279 25.38 2.58 2.51
C TYR A 279 26.26 2.55 1.25
N GLY A 280 25.63 2.65 0.06
CA GLY A 280 26.34 2.69 -1.22
C GLY A 280 27.13 3.98 -1.44
N GLY A 281 26.76 5.06 -0.77
CA GLY A 281 27.39 6.36 -0.95
C GLY A 281 27.10 6.99 -2.32
N ILE A 282 25.93 6.70 -2.89
CA ILE A 282 25.44 7.27 -4.14
C ILE A 282 24.69 8.58 -3.88
N MET A 283 24.39 9.37 -4.91
CA MET A 283 23.63 10.63 -4.81
C MET A 283 24.29 11.67 -3.90
N ARG A 284 25.57 11.94 -4.11
CA ARG A 284 26.29 12.99 -3.36
C ARG A 284 26.26 14.30 -4.14
N GLU A 285 26.25 15.41 -3.41
CA GLU A 285 26.41 16.75 -3.96
C GLU A 285 25.47 17.04 -5.14
N ARG A 286 26.00 17.20 -6.36
CA ARG A 286 25.24 17.54 -7.56
C ARG A 286 24.40 16.38 -8.11
N ASP A 287 24.75 15.14 -7.78
CA ASP A 287 24.01 13.94 -8.22
C ASP A 287 22.74 13.68 -7.41
N ILE A 288 22.50 14.45 -6.34
CA ILE A 288 21.27 14.36 -5.53
C ILE A 288 20.02 14.54 -6.40
N PHE A 289 20.02 15.51 -7.32
CA PHE A 289 18.84 15.78 -8.16
C PHE A 289 18.57 14.65 -9.17
N ASN A 290 19.62 14.10 -9.80
CA ASN A 290 19.50 12.94 -10.67
C ASN A 290 18.96 11.73 -9.88
N GLY A 291 19.55 11.47 -8.72
CA GLY A 291 19.15 10.38 -7.84
C GLY A 291 17.70 10.47 -7.37
N LEU A 292 17.29 11.64 -6.88
CA LEU A 292 15.92 11.90 -6.43
C LEU A 292 14.91 11.74 -7.58
N ALA A 293 15.22 12.24 -8.78
CA ALA A 293 14.35 12.09 -9.93
C ALA A 293 14.08 10.60 -10.24
N HIS A 294 15.11 9.77 -10.28
CA HIS A 294 14.99 8.34 -10.56
C HIS A 294 14.29 7.58 -9.42
N PHE A 295 14.63 7.85 -8.16
CA PHE A 295 14.04 7.15 -7.02
C PHE A 295 12.59 7.53 -6.76
N ILE A 296 12.22 8.81 -6.92
CA ILE A 296 10.83 9.24 -6.76
C ILE A 296 10.00 8.72 -7.93
N LYS A 297 10.43 8.96 -9.18
CA LYS A 297 9.67 8.52 -10.38
C LYS A 297 9.56 6.99 -10.44
N GLY A 298 10.67 6.28 -10.26
CA GLY A 298 10.69 4.82 -10.20
C GLY A 298 9.89 4.26 -9.01
N GLY A 299 9.96 4.89 -7.85
CA GLY A 299 9.16 4.54 -6.67
C GLY A 299 7.65 4.70 -6.89
N ILE A 300 7.21 5.74 -7.61
CA ILE A 300 5.80 5.93 -7.99
C ILE A 300 5.33 4.75 -8.86
N PHE A 301 6.10 4.37 -9.89
CA PHE A 301 5.73 3.22 -10.73
C PHE A 301 5.74 1.89 -9.96
N PHE A 302 6.71 1.69 -9.08
CA PHE A 302 6.78 0.51 -8.21
C PHE A 302 5.52 0.38 -7.34
N TRP A 303 5.15 1.44 -6.61
CA TRP A 303 3.96 1.44 -5.76
C TRP A 303 2.67 1.39 -6.57
N TYR A 304 2.64 1.99 -7.76
CA TYR A 304 1.51 1.86 -8.66
C TYR A 304 1.30 0.41 -9.11
N GLY A 305 2.38 -0.33 -9.36
CA GLY A 305 2.34 -1.76 -9.65
C GLY A 305 1.82 -2.61 -8.49
N VAL A 306 2.28 -2.33 -7.26
CA VAL A 306 1.77 -2.97 -6.02
C VAL A 306 0.27 -2.69 -5.86
N ILE A 307 -0.16 -1.44 -6.02
CA ILE A 307 -1.59 -1.08 -5.94
C ILE A 307 -2.40 -1.80 -7.04
N THR A 308 -1.86 -1.91 -8.25
CA THR A 308 -2.49 -2.60 -9.38
C THR A 308 -2.69 -4.09 -9.08
N LEU A 309 -1.70 -4.77 -8.50
CA LEU A 309 -1.84 -6.17 -8.08
C LEU A 309 -2.87 -6.30 -6.93
N GLY A 310 -2.85 -5.37 -5.98
CA GLY A 310 -3.87 -5.22 -4.94
C GLY A 310 -5.29 -5.13 -5.48
N ARG A 311 -5.51 -4.29 -6.50
CA ARG A 311 -6.80 -4.17 -7.22
C ARG A 311 -7.22 -5.50 -7.83
N TYR A 312 -6.30 -6.19 -8.51
CA TYR A 312 -6.55 -7.54 -9.05
C TYR A 312 -6.98 -8.52 -7.97
N MET A 313 -6.34 -8.52 -6.80
CA MET A 313 -6.67 -9.45 -5.70
C MET A 313 -8.01 -9.16 -5.02
N GLY A 314 -8.56 -7.96 -5.20
CA GLY A 314 -9.85 -7.54 -4.63
C GLY A 314 -9.79 -6.44 -3.59
N CYS A 315 -8.63 -5.81 -3.40
CA CYS A 315 -8.53 -4.64 -2.53
C CYS A 315 -9.37 -3.50 -3.11
N TRP A 316 -10.07 -2.76 -2.25
CA TRP A 316 -10.95 -1.64 -2.62
C TRP A 316 -12.13 -2.00 -3.53
N ALA A 317 -12.61 -3.24 -3.48
CA ALA A 317 -13.84 -3.65 -4.17
C ALA A 317 -15.07 -2.84 -3.71
N ASP A 318 -15.08 -2.36 -2.47
CA ASP A 318 -16.11 -1.47 -1.92
C ASP A 318 -16.13 -0.08 -2.60
N LEU A 319 -15.02 0.35 -3.20
CA LEU A 319 -14.90 1.58 -4.00
C LEU A 319 -15.21 1.34 -5.50
N GLY A 320 -15.33 0.07 -5.91
CA GLY A 320 -15.40 -0.32 -7.34
C GLY A 320 -14.04 -0.36 -8.04
N TRP A 321 -12.93 -0.31 -7.30
CA TRP A 321 -11.58 -0.25 -7.87
C TRP A 321 -11.02 -1.63 -8.24
N ALA A 322 -11.66 -2.72 -7.78
CA ALA A 322 -11.23 -4.09 -8.02
C ALA A 322 -11.80 -4.69 -9.31
N TRP A 323 -11.97 -3.87 -10.35
CA TRP A 323 -12.56 -4.26 -11.63
C TRP A 323 -13.97 -4.85 -11.49
N ASN A 324 -14.73 -4.39 -10.49
CA ASN A 324 -16.05 -4.90 -10.14
C ASN A 324 -17.13 -3.83 -10.36
N LYS A 325 -18.39 -4.26 -10.39
CA LYS A 325 -19.51 -3.31 -10.40
C LYS A 325 -19.47 -2.50 -9.11
N LYS A 326 -19.52 -1.17 -9.22
CA LYS A 326 -19.52 -0.27 -8.07
C LYS A 326 -20.78 -0.51 -7.20
N PRO A 327 -20.63 -0.77 -5.88
CA PRO A 327 -21.78 -0.90 -4.99
C PRO A 327 -22.61 0.39 -4.88
N SER A 328 -23.93 0.25 -4.73
CA SER A 328 -24.85 1.38 -4.55
C SER A 328 -24.67 2.04 -3.18
N ALA A 329 -25.16 3.28 -3.04
CA ALA A 329 -25.14 4.03 -1.78
C ALA A 329 -25.81 3.26 -0.62
N SER A 330 -26.81 2.43 -0.90
CA SER A 330 -27.46 1.57 0.09
C SER A 330 -26.55 0.50 0.70
N ILE A 331 -25.49 0.08 0.01
CA ILE A 331 -24.57 -0.97 0.47
C ILE A 331 -23.33 -0.38 1.14
N VAL A 332 -22.79 0.72 0.57
CA VAL A 332 -21.47 1.26 0.99
C VAL A 332 -21.50 2.71 1.47
N GLY A 333 -22.67 3.35 1.51
CA GLY A 333 -22.83 4.72 1.97
C GLY A 333 -22.05 5.74 1.14
N TRP A 334 -21.28 6.61 1.80
CA TRP A 334 -20.49 7.67 1.16
C TRP A 334 -19.45 7.17 0.15
N LYS A 335 -18.99 5.92 0.27
CA LYS A 335 -18.02 5.31 -0.64
C LYS A 335 -18.54 5.21 -2.07
N SER A 336 -19.86 5.23 -2.26
CA SER A 336 -20.46 5.28 -3.59
C SER A 336 -20.15 6.60 -4.33
N LYS A 337 -19.73 7.66 -3.62
CA LYS A 337 -19.33 8.96 -4.18
C LYS A 337 -17.85 9.04 -4.56
N VAL A 338 -17.02 8.08 -4.12
CA VAL A 338 -15.58 8.07 -4.44
C VAL A 338 -15.40 7.91 -5.97
N PRO A 339 -14.53 8.68 -6.63
CA PRO A 339 -14.29 8.54 -8.07
C PRO A 339 -13.85 7.14 -8.50
N SER A 340 -13.99 6.82 -9.78
CA SER A 340 -13.42 5.59 -10.37
C SER A 340 -11.91 5.55 -10.16
N ALA A 341 -11.32 4.35 -10.25
CA ALA A 341 -9.88 4.21 -10.12
C ALA A 341 -9.17 4.98 -11.24
N GLU A 342 -9.71 4.95 -12.44
CA GLU A 342 -9.18 5.57 -13.66
C GLU A 342 -9.32 7.11 -13.62
N ALA A 343 -10.38 7.65 -13.01
CA ALA A 343 -10.48 9.07 -12.71
C ALA A 343 -9.41 9.50 -11.69
N THR A 344 -9.16 8.65 -10.68
CA THR A 344 -8.12 8.89 -9.67
C THR A 344 -6.72 8.83 -10.30
N GLU A 345 -6.46 7.85 -11.17
CA GLU A 345 -5.21 7.73 -11.93
C GLU A 345 -5.01 8.97 -12.83
N SER A 346 -6.06 9.43 -13.52
CA SER A 346 -6.00 10.63 -14.36
C SER A 346 -5.71 11.90 -13.55
N PHE A 347 -6.32 12.02 -12.36
CA PHE A 347 -6.04 13.13 -11.44
C PHE A 347 -4.60 13.11 -10.93
N VAL A 348 -4.06 11.94 -10.60
CA VAL A 348 -2.66 11.80 -10.16
C VAL A 348 -1.71 12.19 -11.29
N ILE A 349 -1.96 11.74 -12.53
CA ILE A 349 -1.18 12.11 -13.71
C ILE A 349 -1.23 13.63 -13.95
N PHE A 350 -2.41 14.23 -13.84
CA PHE A 350 -2.61 15.68 -13.96
C PHE A 350 -1.84 16.46 -12.91
N LEU A 351 -2.00 16.10 -11.63
CA LEU A 351 -1.34 16.76 -10.51
C LEU A 351 0.17 16.64 -10.64
N TYR A 352 0.66 15.44 -10.97
CA TYR A 352 2.08 15.19 -11.20
C TYR A 352 2.60 16.08 -12.33
N GLY A 353 1.91 16.14 -13.47
CA GLY A 353 2.27 17.00 -14.60
C GLY A 353 2.40 18.48 -14.22
N ILE A 354 1.43 19.03 -13.48
CA ILE A 354 1.49 20.42 -12.99
C ILE A 354 2.71 20.65 -12.10
N THR A 355 2.92 19.78 -11.12
CA THR A 355 4.01 19.95 -10.16
C THR A 355 5.38 19.80 -10.83
N ASN A 356 5.51 18.88 -11.79
CA ASN A 356 6.79 18.51 -12.35
C ASN A 356 7.36 19.55 -13.32
N VAL A 357 6.52 20.39 -13.96
CA VAL A 357 7.01 21.52 -14.80
C VAL A 357 8.01 22.40 -14.05
N PHE A 358 7.78 22.64 -12.76
CA PHE A 358 8.65 23.48 -11.93
C PHE A 358 9.85 22.72 -11.33
N LEU A 359 9.74 21.39 -11.20
CA LEU A 359 10.79 20.56 -10.60
C LEU A 359 11.96 20.31 -11.56
N GLU A 360 11.69 20.25 -12.87
CA GLU A 360 12.72 19.93 -13.87
C GLU A 360 13.78 21.03 -14.03
N HIS A 361 13.50 22.29 -13.65
CA HIS A 361 14.49 23.38 -13.68
C HIS A 361 15.28 23.51 -12.36
N LEU A 362 15.03 22.67 -11.34
CA LEU A 362 15.70 22.81 -10.05
C LEU A 362 17.20 22.54 -10.11
N SER A 363 17.67 21.65 -10.98
CA SER A 363 19.11 21.37 -11.14
C SER A 363 19.89 22.53 -11.75
N ASN A 364 19.22 23.42 -12.50
CA ASN A 364 19.79 24.61 -13.14
C ASN A 364 19.12 25.91 -12.65
N ALA A 365 18.65 25.93 -11.40
CA ALA A 365 17.89 27.06 -10.87
C ALA A 365 18.67 28.38 -10.99
N GLY A 366 18.16 29.31 -11.82
CA GLY A 366 18.78 30.62 -12.09
C GLY A 366 19.65 30.68 -13.35
N GLY A 367 19.81 29.56 -14.06
CA GLY A 367 20.49 29.49 -15.37
C GLY A 367 19.52 29.54 -16.56
N ALA A 368 20.06 29.49 -17.78
CA ALA A 368 19.25 29.33 -18.99
C ALA A 368 18.69 27.91 -19.09
N TRP A 369 17.51 27.77 -19.70
CA TRP A 369 16.90 26.48 -19.99
C TRP A 369 17.76 25.68 -20.97
N SER A 370 18.19 24.49 -20.57
CA SER A 370 18.92 23.57 -21.45
C SER A 370 17.94 22.81 -22.38
N PRO A 371 18.42 22.25 -23.51
CA PRO A 371 17.59 21.39 -24.36
C PRO A 371 16.96 20.22 -23.60
N THR A 372 17.70 19.59 -22.68
CA THR A 372 17.20 18.51 -21.82
C THR A 372 16.09 18.98 -20.88
N ASP A 373 16.21 20.20 -20.32
CA ASP A 373 15.15 20.78 -19.49
C ASP A 373 13.86 21.00 -20.31
N LEU A 374 13.98 21.45 -21.56
CA LEU A 374 12.84 21.64 -22.46
C LEU A 374 12.18 20.31 -22.85
N GLU A 375 12.97 19.26 -23.10
CA GLU A 375 12.45 17.90 -23.32
C GLU A 375 11.68 17.39 -22.10
N HIS A 376 12.24 17.50 -20.89
CA HIS A 376 11.55 17.07 -19.67
C HIS A 376 10.29 17.89 -19.36
N VAL A 377 10.29 19.20 -19.62
CA VAL A 377 9.10 20.04 -19.51
C VAL A 377 8.03 19.63 -20.52
N SER A 378 8.40 19.27 -21.75
CA SER A 378 7.45 18.80 -22.76
C SER A 378 6.71 17.53 -22.33
N ILE A 379 7.41 16.61 -21.65
CA ILE A 379 6.80 15.41 -21.04
C ILE A 379 5.85 15.82 -19.91
N SER A 380 6.20 16.83 -19.12
CA SER A 380 5.33 17.33 -18.03
C SER A 380 4.04 17.96 -18.58
N VAL A 381 4.11 18.67 -19.72
CA VAL A 381 2.94 19.18 -20.44
C VAL A 381 2.05 18.05 -20.96
N LEU A 382 2.65 16.97 -21.49
CA LEU A 382 1.91 15.77 -21.89
C LEU A 382 1.14 15.16 -20.71
N PHE A 383 1.75 15.07 -19.52
CA PHE A 383 1.11 14.57 -18.31
C PHE A 383 -0.04 15.47 -17.85
N PHE A 384 0.18 16.78 -17.82
CA PHE A 384 -0.85 17.77 -17.48
C PHE A 384 -2.06 17.66 -18.42
N GLY A 385 -1.84 17.74 -19.73
CA GLY A 385 -2.91 17.68 -20.73
C GLY A 385 -3.61 16.31 -20.76
N GLY A 386 -2.83 15.23 -20.70
CA GLY A 386 -3.33 13.86 -20.72
C GLY A 386 -4.17 13.51 -19.49
N GLY A 387 -3.72 13.92 -18.31
CA GLY A 387 -4.48 13.73 -17.06
C GLY A 387 -5.77 14.55 -17.04
N LEU A 388 -5.73 15.80 -17.53
CA LEU A 388 -6.93 16.63 -17.65
C LEU A 388 -7.96 15.99 -18.58
N ALA A 389 -7.55 15.58 -19.79
CA ALA A 389 -8.41 14.88 -20.73
C ALA A 389 -8.99 13.58 -20.12
N GLY A 390 -8.17 12.83 -19.39
CA GLY A 390 -8.61 11.64 -18.66
C GLY A 390 -9.72 11.94 -17.65
N MET A 391 -9.58 12.98 -16.83
CA MET A 391 -10.62 13.39 -15.88
C MET A 391 -11.91 13.84 -16.58
N LEU A 392 -11.80 14.52 -17.73
CA LEU A 392 -12.96 14.96 -18.51
C LEU A 392 -13.74 13.77 -19.08
N PHE A 393 -13.06 12.74 -19.59
CA PHE A 393 -13.71 11.52 -20.09
C PHE A 393 -14.41 10.70 -19.01
N GLU A 394 -13.94 10.78 -17.76
CA GLU A 394 -14.57 10.11 -16.61
C GLU A 394 -15.71 10.91 -15.96
N SER A 395 -15.87 12.18 -16.34
CA SER A 395 -16.87 13.06 -15.73
C SER A 395 -18.28 12.66 -16.15
N THR A 396 -19.07 12.18 -15.17
CA THR A 396 -20.48 11.86 -15.40
C THR A 396 -21.27 13.06 -15.87
N ARG A 397 -21.00 14.26 -15.34
CA ARG A 397 -21.68 15.51 -15.73
C ARG A 397 -21.45 15.84 -17.20
N ILE A 398 -20.21 15.72 -17.67
CA ILE A 398 -19.87 16.00 -19.07
C ILE A 398 -20.55 14.96 -19.97
N ARG A 399 -20.50 13.69 -19.57
CA ARG A 399 -21.20 12.62 -20.30
C ARG A 399 -22.71 12.86 -20.37
N ASP A 400 -23.33 13.27 -19.26
CA ASP A 400 -24.77 13.54 -19.21
C ASP A 400 -25.13 14.76 -20.09
N TRP A 401 -24.30 15.81 -20.09
CA TRP A 401 -24.45 16.95 -21.00
C TRP A 401 -24.34 16.53 -22.47
N LEU A 402 -23.34 15.72 -22.82
CA LEU A 402 -23.18 15.20 -24.18
C LEU A 402 -24.31 14.25 -24.60
N ASN A 403 -24.84 13.45 -23.69
CA ASN A 403 -25.97 12.57 -23.99
C ASN A 403 -27.26 13.37 -24.21
N SER A 404 -27.46 14.44 -23.42
CA SER A 404 -28.66 15.29 -23.51
C SER A 404 -28.78 16.07 -24.82
N THR A 405 -27.68 16.25 -25.56
CA THR A 405 -27.70 16.93 -26.87
C THR A 405 -28.06 16.00 -28.03
N VAL A 406 -27.92 14.69 -27.88
CA VAL A 406 -28.09 13.73 -28.98
C VAL A 406 -29.54 13.27 -29.11
N LEU A 407 -30.22 12.96 -27.99
CA LEU A 407 -31.63 12.53 -27.98
C LEU A 407 -32.36 13.09 -26.76
N GLN A 408 -33.53 13.70 -26.97
CA GLN A 408 -34.44 14.05 -25.88
C GLN A 408 -35.06 12.77 -25.33
N THR A 409 -34.78 12.46 -24.06
CA THR A 409 -35.40 11.32 -23.37
C THR A 409 -36.92 11.52 -23.36
N PRO A 410 -37.73 10.53 -23.79
CA PRO A 410 -39.18 10.66 -23.79
C PRO A 410 -39.70 10.91 -22.36
N ALA A 411 -40.68 11.83 -22.24
CA ALA A 411 -41.21 12.31 -20.96
C ALA A 411 -42.04 11.29 -20.18
N HIS A 412 -42.25 10.08 -20.71
CA HIS A 412 -42.97 8.99 -20.06
C HIS A 412 -42.03 7.79 -19.93
N GLY A 413 -41.94 7.27 -18.70
CA GLY A 413 -41.07 6.17 -18.32
C GLY A 413 -41.47 4.85 -18.95
N ASP A 414 -41.29 4.72 -20.26
CA ASP A 414 -41.25 3.42 -20.89
C ASP A 414 -39.97 2.71 -20.47
N SER A 415 -40.13 1.51 -19.91
CA SER A 415 -39.06 0.60 -19.49
C SER A 415 -38.35 -0.04 -20.68
N ASP A 416 -38.22 0.68 -21.80
CA ASP A 416 -37.57 0.17 -23.00
C ASP A 416 -36.07 0.11 -22.77
N GLU A 417 -35.50 -1.09 -22.89
CA GLU A 417 -34.07 -1.36 -22.67
C GLU A 417 -33.21 -0.56 -23.65
N ALA A 418 -33.79 -0.12 -24.79
CA ALA A 418 -33.14 0.75 -25.78
C ALA A 418 -32.78 2.15 -25.24
N TRP A 419 -33.48 2.66 -24.24
CA TRP A 419 -33.17 3.96 -23.61
C TRP A 419 -32.17 3.85 -22.47
N GLN A 420 -31.76 2.64 -22.07
CA GLN A 420 -30.72 2.46 -21.07
C GLN A 420 -29.33 2.60 -21.68
N PRO A 421 -28.39 3.28 -20.98
CA PRO A 421 -27.02 3.38 -21.46
C PRO A 421 -26.41 1.97 -21.62
N PRO A 422 -25.56 1.76 -22.64
CA PRO A 422 -24.90 0.48 -22.86
C PRO A 422 -24.20 -0.03 -21.60
N ARG A 423 -24.26 -1.34 -21.36
CA ARG A 423 -23.66 -1.97 -20.16
C ARG A 423 -22.15 -1.69 -20.02
N SER A 424 -21.46 -1.45 -21.14
CA SER A 424 -20.05 -1.05 -21.18
C SER A 424 -19.78 0.32 -20.54
N GLN A 425 -20.76 1.23 -20.53
CA GLN A 425 -20.66 2.55 -19.88
C GLN A 425 -20.79 2.49 -18.34
N GLY A 426 -21.11 1.32 -17.79
CA GLY A 426 -21.15 1.06 -16.35
C GLY A 426 -19.79 0.77 -15.73
N VAL A 427 -18.75 0.59 -16.56
CA VAL A 427 -17.36 0.38 -16.15
C VAL A 427 -16.54 1.55 -16.69
N SER A 428 -15.64 2.07 -15.88
CA SER A 428 -14.65 3.02 -16.37
C SER A 428 -13.62 2.29 -17.23
N LEU A 429 -13.52 2.68 -18.50
CA LEU A 429 -12.58 2.13 -19.48
C LEU A 429 -11.76 3.25 -20.12
N ASN A 430 -11.20 4.11 -19.28
CA ASN A 430 -10.45 5.28 -19.75
C ASN A 430 -9.03 4.91 -20.24
N PRO A 431 -8.71 5.09 -21.53
CA PRO A 431 -7.40 4.77 -22.08
C PRO A 431 -6.34 5.84 -21.77
N MET A 432 -6.71 7.01 -21.24
CA MET A 432 -5.74 8.10 -21.06
C MET A 432 -4.60 7.74 -20.09
N PRO A 433 -4.83 7.19 -18.89
CA PRO A 433 -3.72 6.81 -18.01
C PRO A 433 -2.70 5.84 -18.65
N PRO A 434 -3.09 4.69 -19.24
CA PRO A 434 -2.13 3.81 -19.89
C PRO A 434 -1.51 4.44 -21.16
N LEU A 435 -2.23 5.29 -21.89
CA LEU A 435 -1.67 5.99 -23.07
C LEU A 435 -0.51 6.91 -22.69
N ILE A 436 -0.67 7.71 -21.63
CA ILE A 436 0.39 8.63 -21.19
C ILE A 436 1.63 7.87 -20.72
N ILE A 437 1.43 6.74 -20.02
CA ILE A 437 2.52 5.88 -19.58
C ILE A 437 3.19 5.14 -20.76
N LEU A 438 2.41 4.72 -21.77
CA LEU A 438 2.94 4.16 -23.02
C LEU A 438 3.89 5.15 -23.71
N LEU A 439 3.43 6.39 -23.89
CA LEU A 439 4.20 7.44 -24.55
C LEU A 439 5.46 7.78 -23.75
N LEU A 440 5.37 7.86 -22.42
CA LEU A 440 6.54 8.03 -21.57
C LEU A 440 7.58 6.91 -21.80
N GLY A 441 7.14 5.65 -21.80
CA GLY A 441 8.03 4.50 -22.02
C GLY A 441 8.70 4.53 -23.39
N MET A 442 7.96 4.91 -24.45
CA MET A 442 8.50 5.02 -25.81
C MET A 442 9.51 6.17 -25.94
N MET A 443 9.19 7.35 -25.42
CA MET A 443 10.06 8.53 -25.53
C MET A 443 11.37 8.30 -24.76
N MET A 444 11.27 7.89 -23.49
CA MET A 444 12.45 7.71 -22.65
C MET A 444 13.29 6.49 -23.03
N GLY A 445 12.66 5.43 -23.57
CA GLY A 445 13.37 4.28 -24.11
C GLY A 445 14.11 4.54 -25.43
N SER A 446 13.80 5.66 -26.10
CA SER A 446 14.44 6.09 -27.35
C SER A 446 15.47 7.22 -27.14
N HIS A 447 15.57 7.76 -25.92
CA HIS A 447 16.49 8.85 -25.59
C HIS A 447 17.92 8.32 -25.43
N HIS A 448 18.85 8.83 -26.24
CA HIS A 448 20.28 8.51 -26.13
C HIS A 448 20.84 9.04 -24.81
N GLN A 449 21.54 8.20 -24.07
CA GLN A 449 22.19 8.57 -22.81
C GLN A 449 23.69 8.74 -23.01
N ASP A 450 24.37 9.30 -22.01
CA ASP A 450 25.82 9.54 -22.02
C ASP A 450 26.65 8.25 -22.24
N SER A 451 26.09 7.09 -21.89
CA SER A 451 26.72 5.79 -22.08
C SER A 451 25.79 4.75 -22.72
N MET A 452 26.39 3.73 -23.35
CA MET A 452 25.64 2.62 -23.96
C MET A 452 24.90 1.79 -22.89
N THR A 453 25.53 1.56 -21.74
CA THR A 453 24.90 0.87 -20.60
C THR A 453 23.69 1.64 -20.11
N SER A 454 23.80 2.96 -19.91
CA SER A 454 22.68 3.81 -19.53
C SER A 454 21.56 3.75 -20.56
N THR A 455 21.89 3.84 -21.85
CA THR A 455 20.92 3.77 -22.95
C THR A 455 20.16 2.44 -22.94
N MET A 456 20.86 1.32 -22.72
CA MET A 456 20.24 0.00 -22.65
C MET A 456 19.30 -0.14 -21.44
N VAL A 457 19.72 0.30 -20.26
CA VAL A 457 18.89 0.27 -19.05
C VAL A 457 17.65 1.17 -19.20
N HIS A 458 17.79 2.34 -19.83
CA HIS A 458 16.66 3.23 -20.11
C HIS A 458 15.64 2.60 -21.06
N LYS A 459 16.12 1.93 -22.11
CA LYS A 459 15.27 1.16 -23.02
C LYS A 459 14.55 0.02 -22.30
N GLN A 460 15.22 -0.68 -21.38
CA GLN A 460 14.65 -1.79 -20.64
C GLN A 460 13.47 -1.36 -19.74
N TRP A 461 13.63 -0.32 -18.92
CA TRP A 461 12.51 0.15 -18.10
C TRP A 461 11.41 0.79 -18.95
N GLY A 462 11.76 1.50 -20.03
CA GLY A 462 10.79 2.06 -20.98
C GLY A 462 9.91 0.97 -21.61
N ASN A 463 10.52 -0.14 -22.03
CA ASN A 463 9.80 -1.32 -22.54
C ASN A 463 8.86 -1.94 -21.50
N MET A 464 9.22 -1.91 -20.21
CA MET A 464 8.32 -2.37 -19.15
C MET A 464 7.09 -1.47 -19.02
N LEU A 465 7.23 -0.15 -19.10
CA LEU A 465 6.07 0.76 -19.09
C LEU A 465 5.18 0.58 -20.33
N VAL A 466 5.78 0.31 -21.49
CA VAL A 466 5.03 -0.06 -22.70
C VAL A 466 4.26 -1.36 -22.48
N GLY A 467 4.90 -2.39 -21.91
CA GLY A 467 4.26 -3.66 -21.57
C GLY A 467 3.07 -3.50 -20.62
N PHE A 468 3.20 -2.63 -19.61
CA PHE A 468 2.09 -2.26 -18.72
C PHE A 468 0.90 -1.70 -19.51
N ALA A 469 1.14 -0.71 -20.36
CA ALA A 469 0.08 -0.04 -21.09
C ALA A 469 -0.66 -0.98 -22.05
N LEU A 470 0.08 -1.87 -22.73
CA LEU A 470 -0.51 -2.90 -23.59
C LEU A 470 -1.35 -3.90 -22.80
N ALA A 471 -0.85 -4.36 -21.65
CA ALA A 471 -1.58 -5.27 -20.76
C ALA A 471 -2.85 -4.62 -20.20
N ARG A 472 -2.80 -3.36 -19.75
CA ARG A 472 -3.96 -2.58 -19.31
C ARG A 472 -4.95 -2.34 -20.45
N GLY A 473 -4.46 -2.05 -21.66
CA GLY A 473 -5.30 -1.95 -22.86
C GLY A 473 -6.07 -3.25 -23.13
N MET A 474 -5.40 -4.40 -23.01
CA MET A 474 -6.08 -5.71 -23.12
C MET A 474 -7.11 -5.93 -22.01
N THR A 475 -6.84 -5.49 -20.77
CA THR A 475 -7.84 -5.50 -19.69
C THR A 475 -9.11 -4.76 -20.11
N TYR A 476 -8.97 -3.58 -20.73
CA TYR A 476 -10.12 -2.82 -21.21
C TYR A 476 -10.87 -3.51 -22.34
N VAL A 477 -10.16 -4.14 -23.29
CA VAL A 477 -10.79 -4.96 -24.34
C VAL A 477 -11.62 -6.09 -23.72
N LEU A 478 -11.06 -6.83 -22.75
CA LEU A 478 -11.75 -7.92 -22.07
C LEU A 478 -12.99 -7.44 -21.31
N LEU A 479 -12.90 -6.32 -20.60
CA LEU A 479 -14.02 -5.75 -19.85
C LEU A 479 -15.07 -5.10 -20.75
N TYR A 480 -14.69 -4.59 -21.93
CA TYR A 480 -15.62 -4.13 -22.94
C TYR A 480 -16.42 -5.28 -23.54
N LEU A 481 -15.76 -6.40 -23.86
CA LEU A 481 -16.40 -7.60 -24.40
C LEU A 481 -17.29 -8.30 -23.35
N LYS A 482 -16.86 -8.32 -22.08
CA LYS A 482 -17.61 -8.95 -20.99
C LYS A 482 -17.58 -8.08 -19.72
N PRO A 483 -18.49 -7.09 -19.60
CA PRO A 483 -18.55 -6.22 -18.44
C PRO A 483 -18.83 -7.00 -17.14
N PRO A 484 -18.27 -6.58 -15.99
CA PRO A 484 -18.53 -7.18 -14.68
C PRO A 484 -19.97 -6.89 -14.24
N THR A 485 -20.69 -7.96 -13.90
CA THR A 485 -22.08 -7.88 -13.42
C THR A 485 -22.18 -7.91 -11.89
N SER A 486 -21.15 -8.41 -11.22
CA SER A 486 -21.11 -8.65 -9.78
C SER A 486 -20.32 -7.57 -9.03
N TYR A 487 -20.64 -7.42 -7.74
CA TYR A 487 -19.85 -6.62 -6.79
C TYR A 487 -18.51 -7.29 -6.42
N LEU A 488 -18.31 -8.56 -6.79
CA LEU A 488 -17.06 -9.27 -6.55
C LEU A 488 -15.99 -8.91 -7.61
N PRO A 489 -14.70 -8.97 -7.28
CA PRO A 489 -13.61 -8.67 -8.20
C PRO A 489 -13.64 -9.54 -9.47
N ALA A 490 -13.52 -8.94 -10.65
CA ALA A 490 -13.53 -9.67 -11.92
C ALA A 490 -12.21 -10.39 -12.23
N ARG A 491 -11.08 -9.91 -11.66
CA ARG A 491 -9.74 -10.50 -11.80
C ARG A 491 -9.29 -10.71 -13.26
N PRO A 492 -9.24 -9.66 -14.08
CA PRO A 492 -8.69 -9.76 -15.43
C PRO A 492 -7.23 -10.25 -15.38
N PRO A 493 -6.87 -11.35 -16.07
CA PRO A 493 -5.55 -11.96 -15.95
C PRO A 493 -4.41 -11.06 -16.45
N THR A 494 -4.70 -10.17 -17.39
CA THR A 494 -3.77 -9.18 -17.94
C THR A 494 -3.30 -8.16 -16.92
N GLU A 495 -4.05 -7.92 -15.84
CA GLU A 495 -3.59 -7.02 -14.77
C GLU A 495 -2.44 -7.59 -13.95
N ILE A 496 -2.24 -8.91 -13.94
CA ILE A 496 -1.04 -9.52 -13.33
C ILE A 496 0.20 -9.08 -14.12
N ILE A 497 0.11 -9.12 -15.45
CA ILE A 497 1.19 -8.68 -16.35
C ILE A 497 1.40 -7.18 -16.21
N ALA A 498 0.31 -6.40 -16.16
CA ALA A 498 0.38 -4.95 -15.96
C ALA A 498 1.11 -4.60 -14.65
N ALA A 499 0.77 -5.26 -13.55
CA ALA A 499 1.45 -5.08 -12.26
C ALA A 499 2.93 -5.48 -12.32
N PHE A 500 3.25 -6.63 -12.92
CA PHE A 500 4.64 -7.08 -13.08
C PHE A 500 5.49 -6.07 -13.85
N CYS A 501 4.95 -5.54 -14.95
CA CYS A 501 5.59 -4.52 -15.77
C CYS A 501 5.80 -3.22 -15.00
N LEU A 502 4.83 -2.75 -14.22
CA LEU A 502 5.00 -1.54 -13.39
C LEU A 502 6.02 -1.70 -12.27
N ILE A 503 5.98 -2.82 -11.54
CA ILE A 503 6.94 -3.12 -10.46
C ILE A 503 8.35 -3.19 -11.04
N SER A 504 8.52 -3.94 -12.14
CA SER A 504 9.80 -4.09 -12.81
C SER A 504 10.31 -2.79 -13.40
N GLY A 505 9.46 -2.07 -14.16
CA GLY A 505 9.81 -0.79 -14.73
C GLY A 505 10.21 0.23 -13.67
N GLY A 506 9.46 0.30 -12.56
CA GLY A 506 9.77 1.17 -11.44
C GLY A 506 11.11 0.83 -10.79
N LEU A 507 11.39 -0.45 -10.52
CA LEU A 507 12.66 -0.89 -9.95
C LEU A 507 13.84 -0.59 -10.87
N ILE A 508 13.78 -0.98 -12.15
CA ILE A 508 14.86 -0.73 -13.11
C ILE A 508 15.08 0.77 -13.34
N PHE A 509 14.02 1.58 -13.29
CA PHE A 509 14.16 3.04 -13.35
C PHE A 509 14.91 3.58 -12.12
N MET A 510 14.68 3.07 -10.91
CA MET A 510 15.49 3.48 -9.75
C MET A 510 16.96 3.06 -9.89
N LEU A 511 17.24 1.96 -10.59
CA LEU A 511 18.61 1.50 -10.88
C LEU A 511 19.31 2.31 -11.96
N SER A 512 18.60 3.11 -12.76
CA SER A 512 19.19 3.86 -13.87
C SER A 512 19.80 5.22 -13.49
N THR A 513 20.06 5.44 -12.18
CA THR A 513 20.78 6.64 -11.71
C THR A 513 22.20 6.67 -12.24
N ARG A 514 22.75 7.88 -12.45
CA ARG A 514 24.11 8.06 -12.97
C ARG A 514 25.16 7.27 -12.17
N ASN A 515 25.17 7.40 -10.84
CA ASN A 515 26.17 6.70 -10.01
C ASN A 515 26.04 5.17 -10.05
N VAL A 516 24.83 4.63 -10.22
CA VAL A 516 24.64 3.18 -10.36
C VAL A 516 25.12 2.71 -11.74
N ILE A 517 24.86 3.47 -12.81
CA ILE A 517 25.38 3.14 -14.13
C ILE A 517 26.91 3.19 -14.15
N GLU A 518 27.52 4.22 -13.56
CA GLU A 518 28.98 4.33 -13.42
C GLU A 518 29.56 3.14 -12.64
N ALA A 519 28.88 2.71 -11.56
CA ALA A 519 29.27 1.52 -10.83
C ALA A 519 29.15 0.24 -11.68
N MET A 520 28.06 0.10 -12.45
CA MET A 520 27.90 -1.03 -13.38
C MET A 520 29.02 -1.08 -14.42
N GLU A 521 29.41 0.06 -14.97
CA GLU A 521 30.51 0.16 -15.94
C GLU A 521 31.86 -0.14 -15.30
N PHE A 522 32.11 0.39 -14.11
CA PHE A 522 33.34 0.17 -13.35
C PHE A 522 33.53 -1.32 -13.01
N TYR A 523 32.48 -1.97 -12.51
CA TYR A 523 32.50 -3.40 -12.14
C TYR A 523 32.21 -4.34 -13.32
N GLN A 524 32.07 -3.82 -14.54
CA GLN A 524 31.75 -4.59 -15.76
C GLN A 524 30.49 -5.46 -15.60
N VAL A 525 29.49 -4.93 -14.90
CA VAL A 525 28.18 -5.56 -14.71
C VAL A 525 27.29 -5.27 -15.90
N ASP A 526 26.91 -6.33 -16.60
CA ASP A 526 26.07 -6.22 -17.79
C ASP A 526 24.65 -5.71 -17.46
N ALA A 527 24.10 -4.88 -18.34
CA ALA A 527 22.75 -4.35 -18.20
C ALA A 527 21.68 -5.46 -18.20
N MET A 528 21.89 -6.57 -18.91
CA MET A 528 20.95 -7.69 -18.92
C MET A 528 20.98 -8.52 -17.65
N PHE A 529 22.13 -8.61 -16.98
CA PHE A 529 22.20 -9.18 -15.64
C PHE A 529 21.32 -8.36 -14.68
N THR A 530 21.53 -7.04 -14.62
CA THR A 530 20.76 -6.14 -13.74
C THR A 530 19.26 -6.21 -14.03
N PHE A 531 18.88 -6.25 -15.30
CA PHE A 531 17.49 -6.41 -15.72
C PHE A 531 16.89 -7.73 -15.22
N THR A 532 17.58 -8.85 -15.43
CA THR A 532 17.08 -10.19 -15.05
C THR A 532 16.93 -10.34 -13.54
N VAL A 533 17.87 -9.79 -12.77
CA VAL A 533 17.77 -9.73 -11.30
C VAL A 533 16.59 -8.89 -10.86
N GLY A 534 16.40 -7.70 -11.47
CA GLY A 534 15.24 -6.84 -11.19
C GLY A 534 13.90 -7.52 -11.49
N LEU A 535 13.79 -8.22 -12.62
CA LEU A 535 12.59 -9.00 -12.97
C LEU A 535 12.32 -10.14 -11.97
N GLY A 536 13.36 -10.88 -11.58
CA GLY A 536 13.25 -11.93 -10.58
C GLY A 536 12.78 -11.39 -9.22
N PHE A 537 13.30 -10.23 -8.82
CA PHE A 537 12.88 -9.55 -7.60
C PHE A 537 11.44 -9.04 -7.67
N SER A 538 11.01 -8.49 -8.81
CA SER A 538 9.61 -8.11 -9.03
C SER A 538 8.67 -9.30 -8.81
N ALA A 539 8.99 -10.47 -9.39
CA ALA A 539 8.20 -11.68 -9.21
C ALA A 539 8.15 -12.13 -7.74
N PHE A 540 9.27 -11.99 -7.01
CA PHE A 540 9.31 -12.23 -5.57
C PHE A 540 8.41 -11.26 -4.80
N VAL A 541 8.49 -9.96 -5.08
CA VAL A 541 7.64 -8.92 -4.45
C VAL A 541 6.16 -9.21 -4.68
N MET A 542 5.77 -9.53 -5.91
CA MET A 542 4.38 -9.89 -6.24
C MET A 542 3.93 -11.14 -5.49
N SER A 543 4.77 -12.18 -5.45
CA SER A 543 4.46 -13.42 -4.72
C SER A 543 4.26 -13.14 -3.23
N TYR A 544 5.12 -12.31 -2.65
CA TYR A 544 5.03 -11.91 -1.26
C TYR A 544 3.77 -11.08 -0.98
N GLU A 545 3.42 -10.12 -1.85
CA GLU A 545 2.19 -9.33 -1.75
C GLU A 545 0.94 -10.24 -1.73
N VAL A 546 0.89 -11.22 -2.64
CA VAL A 546 -0.19 -12.21 -2.71
C VAL A 546 -0.28 -13.03 -1.42
N LEU A 547 0.85 -13.50 -0.86
CA LEU A 547 0.87 -14.25 0.39
C LEU A 547 0.37 -13.42 1.58
N VAL A 548 0.77 -12.15 1.66
CA VAL A 548 0.37 -11.22 2.73
C VAL A 548 -1.14 -10.94 2.67
N ILE A 549 -1.70 -10.73 1.48
CA ILE A 549 -3.15 -10.53 1.30
C ILE A 549 -3.93 -11.84 1.50
N ALA A 550 -3.38 -12.98 1.08
CA ALA A 550 -3.97 -14.29 1.36
C ALA A 550 -4.02 -14.57 2.87
N LEU A 551 -2.98 -14.19 3.63
CA LEU A 551 -2.94 -14.30 5.08
C LEU A 551 -4.03 -13.46 5.76
N LYS A 552 -4.27 -12.23 5.29
CA LYS A 552 -5.42 -11.40 5.71
C LYS A 552 -6.73 -12.16 5.47
N ALA A 553 -6.95 -12.65 4.26
CA ALA A 553 -8.19 -13.34 3.89
C ALA A 553 -8.42 -14.60 4.74
N TRP A 554 -7.37 -15.39 4.97
CA TRP A 554 -7.38 -16.56 5.84
C TRP A 554 -7.74 -16.18 7.28
N SER A 555 -7.14 -15.12 7.82
CA SER A 555 -7.42 -14.65 9.18
C SER A 555 -8.87 -14.20 9.34
N VAL A 556 -9.41 -13.43 8.38
CA VAL A 556 -10.82 -13.00 8.39
C VAL A 556 -11.76 -14.21 8.38
N LYS A 557 -11.48 -15.21 7.53
CA LYS A 557 -12.28 -16.44 7.45
C LYS A 557 -12.31 -17.19 8.79
N ARG A 558 -11.17 -17.26 9.49
CA ARG A 558 -11.06 -17.93 10.79
C ARG A 558 -11.83 -17.18 11.88
N THR A 559 -11.73 -15.85 11.91
CA THR A 559 -12.45 -15.03 12.88
C THR A 559 -13.97 -15.13 12.69
N ARG A 560 -14.49 -15.05 11.46
CA ARG A 560 -15.93 -15.21 11.17
C ARG A 560 -16.48 -16.56 11.62
N ARG A 561 -15.76 -17.65 11.39
CA ARG A 561 -16.16 -18.99 11.85
C ARG A 561 -16.27 -19.09 13.38
N SER A 562 -15.43 -18.35 14.11
CA SER A 562 -15.48 -18.36 15.58
C SER A 562 -16.70 -17.63 16.16
N GLN A 563 -17.27 -16.66 15.43
CA GLN A 563 -18.46 -15.90 15.86
C GLN A 563 -19.78 -16.65 15.66
N LEU A 564 -19.84 -17.58 14.70
CA LEU A 564 -21.05 -18.37 14.42
C LEU A 564 -21.25 -19.55 15.39
N ASN A 565 -20.32 -19.80 16.31
CA ASN A 565 -20.43 -20.86 17.32
C ASN A 565 -21.21 -20.41 18.57
N PHE A 566 -22.34 -19.72 18.39
CA PHE A 566 -23.35 -19.67 19.45
C PHE A 566 -24.09 -21.00 19.43
N ARG A 567 -23.72 -21.91 20.35
CA ARG A 567 -24.57 -23.04 20.71
C ARG A 567 -25.84 -22.45 21.31
N PHE A 568 -26.96 -22.59 20.61
CA PHE A 568 -28.26 -22.46 21.26
C PHE A 568 -28.35 -23.53 22.36
N PRO A 569 -28.85 -23.18 23.56
CA PRO A 569 -29.05 -24.14 24.64
C PRO A 569 -30.00 -25.27 24.24
#